data_AF-A0A3B3XTV3-F1
#
_entry.id   AF-A0A3B3XTV3-F1
#
_cell.length_a   1.000
_cell.length_b   1.000
_cell.length_c   1.000
_cell.angle_alpha   90.00
_cell.angle_beta   90.00
_cell.angle_gamma   90.00
#
_symmetry.space_group_name_H-M   'P 1'
#
loop_
_entity.id
_entity.type
_entity.pdbx_description
1 polymer ?
#
loop_
_entity_poly.entity_id
_entity_poly.type
_entity_poly.pdbx_seq_one_letter_code
_entity_poly.pdbx_strand_id
1 'polypeptide(L)'
;KAVLCFSKAIYLQPEQVLRLYVSLGEAYIQLCDFQSAADSYNRASFLDPGAFDARLSFIYYMQVKPPALVSAAGFVFSVLGVVSRSSLACLTAAGQHGDCLKELDRVISEGPSAELYVFRARVHKAMNQTACCLRDVRSALELDPECREARAMQQHLMEASEDNRQQAVIRMLSGHLQEALCLINVALESNPENGQLYLFRGTGFSKGLLVLTQCSEKKNHSSWRWNKCCCFNLQLNQVYWV
;
A
#
# COMPACT_ATOMS: atom_id res chain seq x y z
N LYS A 1 32.23 -7.14 9.78
CA LYS A 1 33.27 -7.89 9.02
C LYS A 1 33.31 -7.49 7.54
N ALA A 2 32.18 -7.44 6.83
CA ALA A 2 32.12 -7.06 5.41
C ALA A 2 32.76 -5.70 5.07
N VAL A 3 32.43 -4.64 5.83
CA VAL A 3 33.03 -3.28 5.67
C VAL A 3 34.56 -3.31 5.65
N LEU A 4 35.16 -4.08 6.56
CA LEU A 4 36.61 -4.17 6.74
C LEU A 4 37.28 -4.96 5.60
N CYS A 5 36.55 -5.91 5.00
CA CYS A 5 37.01 -6.63 3.81
C CYS A 5 36.95 -5.72 2.57
N PHE A 6 35.85 -4.98 2.38
CA PHE A 6 35.71 -4.05 1.26
C PHE A 6 36.68 -2.88 1.34
N SER A 7 36.91 -2.31 2.53
CA SER A 7 37.88 -1.23 2.71
C SER A 7 39.30 -1.67 2.32
N LYS A 8 39.70 -2.90 2.64
CA LYS A 8 40.98 -3.48 2.21
C LYS A 8 41.01 -3.79 0.72
N ALA A 9 39.92 -4.32 0.16
CA ALA A 9 39.83 -4.68 -1.25
C ALA A 9 40.02 -3.47 -2.18
N ILE A 10 39.54 -2.28 -1.79
CA ILE A 10 39.70 -1.03 -2.55
C ILE A 10 41.17 -0.70 -2.80
N TYR A 11 42.06 -0.96 -1.83
CA TYR A 11 43.50 -0.72 -1.99
C TYR A 11 44.20 -1.78 -2.85
N LEU A 12 43.66 -3.00 -2.92
CA LEU A 12 44.27 -4.11 -3.62
C LEU A 12 43.85 -4.20 -5.09
N GLN A 13 42.67 -3.68 -5.44
CA GLN A 13 42.10 -3.77 -6.80
C GLN A 13 41.60 -2.41 -7.28
N PRO A 14 42.48 -1.55 -7.84
CA PRO A 14 42.11 -0.22 -8.33
C PRO A 14 41.16 -0.26 -9.54
N GLU A 15 41.09 -1.38 -10.27
CA GLU A 15 40.23 -1.51 -11.45
C GLU A 15 38.74 -1.67 -11.11
N GLN A 16 38.39 -2.16 -9.91
CA GLN A 16 37.01 -2.43 -9.50
C GLN A 16 36.47 -1.44 -8.45
N VAL A 17 37.14 -0.30 -8.32
CA VAL A 17 36.91 0.67 -7.24
C VAL A 17 35.45 1.15 -7.20
N LEU A 18 34.81 1.36 -8.35
CA LEU A 18 33.38 1.70 -8.45
C LEU A 18 32.50 0.65 -7.74
N ARG A 19 32.63 -0.61 -8.12
CA ARG A 19 31.84 -1.72 -7.57
C ARG A 19 32.11 -1.93 -6.08
N LEU A 20 33.36 -1.74 -5.67
CA LEU A 20 33.78 -1.87 -4.28
C LEU A 20 33.23 -0.74 -3.41
N TYR A 21 33.19 0.51 -3.89
CA TYR A 21 32.56 1.62 -3.18
C TYR A 21 31.05 1.45 -3.03
N VAL A 22 30.37 0.97 -4.08
CA VAL A 22 28.94 0.64 -3.99
C VAL A 22 28.72 -0.45 -2.94
N SER A 23 29.49 -1.55 -2.99
CA SER A 23 29.36 -2.65 -2.02
C SER A 23 29.68 -2.23 -0.58
N LEU A 24 30.62 -1.29 -0.41
CA LEU A 24 30.96 -0.70 0.88
C LEU A 24 29.82 0.20 1.41
N GLY A 25 29.27 1.06 0.56
CA GLY A 25 28.13 1.92 0.91
C GLY A 25 26.91 1.10 1.34
N GLU A 26 26.66 -0.03 0.68
CA GLU A 26 25.59 -0.97 1.08
C GLU A 26 25.85 -1.62 2.43
N ALA A 27 27.08 -2.04 2.68
CA ALA A 27 27.45 -2.60 3.97
C ALA A 27 27.25 -1.58 5.10
N TYR A 28 27.48 -0.28 4.85
CA TYR A 28 27.19 0.79 5.82
C TYR A 28 25.69 1.06 6.00
N ILE A 29 24.89 1.00 4.93
CA ILE A 29 23.42 1.09 5.03
C ILE A 29 22.88 -0.03 5.92
N GLN A 30 23.39 -1.27 5.79
CA GLN A 30 23.00 -2.39 6.65
C GLN A 30 23.37 -2.19 8.12
N LEU A 31 24.45 -1.44 8.38
CA LEU A 31 24.85 -1.07 9.73
C LEU A 31 24.12 0.18 10.25
N CYS A 32 23.21 0.74 9.45
CA CYS A 32 22.52 2.02 9.72
C CYS A 32 23.48 3.20 9.90
N ASP A 33 24.71 3.08 9.40
CA ASP A 33 25.68 4.18 9.34
C ASP A 33 25.49 4.93 8.02
N PHE A 34 24.49 5.81 8.02
CA PHE A 34 24.14 6.58 6.83
C PHE A 34 25.19 7.64 6.48
N GLN A 35 26.05 8.06 7.42
CA GLN A 35 27.12 9.01 7.11
C GLN A 35 28.19 8.34 6.25
N SER A 36 28.73 7.21 6.73
CA SER A 36 29.74 6.45 5.98
C SER A 36 29.20 5.88 4.67
N ALA A 37 27.90 5.58 4.62
CA ALA A 37 27.24 5.20 3.38
C ALA A 37 27.25 6.34 2.35
N ALA A 38 26.89 7.56 2.75
CA ALA A 38 26.86 8.72 1.84
C ALA A 38 28.25 8.97 1.24
N ASP A 39 29.29 8.94 2.08
CA ASP A 39 30.67 9.13 1.63
C ASP A 39 31.10 8.08 0.60
N SER A 40 30.71 6.82 0.82
CA SER A 40 31.02 5.72 -0.10
C SER A 40 30.32 5.92 -1.45
N TYR A 41 29.05 6.34 -1.44
CA TYR A 41 28.30 6.60 -2.67
C TYR A 41 28.72 7.90 -3.38
N ASN A 42 29.13 8.94 -2.64
CA ASN A 42 29.70 10.15 -3.22
C ASN A 42 30.97 9.81 -4.01
N ARG A 43 31.85 8.96 -3.43
CA ARG A 43 33.04 8.45 -4.12
C ARG A 43 32.72 7.61 -5.35
N ALA A 44 31.65 6.80 -5.30
CA ALA A 44 31.17 6.08 -6.48
C ALA A 44 30.61 7.03 -7.55
N SER A 45 29.89 8.08 -7.15
CA SER A 45 29.30 9.07 -8.05
C SER A 45 30.34 9.96 -8.76
N PHE A 46 31.52 10.16 -8.15
CA PHE A 46 32.65 10.78 -8.86
C PHE A 46 33.17 9.94 -10.03
N LEU A 47 33.04 8.61 -9.95
CA LEU A 47 33.48 7.69 -11.00
C LEU A 47 32.39 7.48 -12.06
N ASP A 48 31.12 7.52 -11.66
CA ASP A 48 29.96 7.42 -12.56
C ASP A 48 28.90 8.48 -12.16
N PRO A 49 28.97 9.69 -12.73
CA PRO A 49 28.05 10.77 -12.41
C PRO A 49 26.60 10.46 -12.81
N GLY A 50 25.65 10.69 -11.91
CA GLY A 50 24.21 10.52 -12.17
C GLY A 50 23.67 9.10 -11.92
N ALA A 51 24.52 8.07 -11.85
CA ALA A 51 24.06 6.70 -11.60
C ALA A 51 23.51 6.47 -10.19
N PHE A 52 23.93 7.28 -9.21
CA PHE A 52 23.61 7.09 -7.79
C PHE A 52 22.81 8.22 -7.15
N ASP A 53 22.27 9.16 -7.92
CA ASP A 53 21.58 10.36 -7.39
C ASP A 53 20.36 10.01 -6.53
N ALA A 54 19.57 9.03 -6.99
CA ALA A 54 18.44 8.50 -6.22
C ALA A 54 18.91 7.87 -4.90
N ARG A 55 20.09 7.21 -4.92
CA ARG A 55 20.65 6.53 -3.76
C ARG A 55 21.20 7.51 -2.73
N LEU A 56 21.91 8.53 -3.17
CA LEU A 56 22.41 9.60 -2.32
C LEU A 56 21.26 10.39 -1.70
N SER A 57 20.23 10.70 -2.48
CA SER A 57 19.01 11.34 -1.98
C SER A 57 18.35 10.51 -0.85
N PHE A 58 18.31 9.19 -1.00
CA PHE A 58 17.87 8.27 0.06
C PHE A 58 18.74 8.37 1.32
N ILE A 59 20.06 8.31 1.18
CA ILE A 59 20.96 8.32 2.32
C ILE A 59 20.86 9.65 3.09
N TYR A 60 20.85 10.79 2.39
CA TYR A 60 20.69 12.11 3.02
C TYR A 60 19.32 12.26 3.70
N TYR A 61 18.25 11.72 3.13
CA TYR A 61 16.94 11.71 3.77
C TYR A 61 16.96 10.96 5.11
N MET A 62 17.59 9.77 5.15
CA MET A 62 17.72 8.97 6.37
C MET A 62 18.62 9.63 7.43
N GLN A 63 19.59 10.44 7.02
CA GLN A 63 20.41 11.23 7.95
C GLN A 63 19.60 12.35 8.64
N VAL A 64 18.68 13.00 7.92
CA VAL A 64 17.90 14.14 8.43
C VAL A 64 16.74 13.70 9.30
N LYS A 65 16.10 12.57 9.00
CA LYS A 65 15.04 11.99 9.82
C LYS A 65 15.43 10.57 10.22
N PRO A 66 16.09 10.35 11.38
CA PRO A 66 16.24 9.00 11.90
C PRO A 66 14.85 8.56 12.41
N PRO A 67 14.11 7.69 11.71
CA PRO A 67 12.84 7.30 12.25
C PRO A 67 13.13 6.27 13.36
N ALA A 68 12.46 6.43 14.50
CA ALA A 68 12.41 5.42 15.56
C ALA A 68 12.02 4.00 15.06
N LEU A 69 11.60 3.87 13.80
CA LEU A 69 11.30 2.64 13.04
C LEU A 69 12.47 1.68 12.82
N VAL A 70 13.73 2.10 12.89
CA VAL A 70 14.87 1.17 12.73
C VAL A 70 14.89 0.12 13.86
N SER A 71 14.28 0.42 15.02
CA SER A 71 14.11 -0.53 16.12
C SER A 71 13.05 -1.62 15.84
N ALA A 72 12.09 -1.36 14.94
CA ALA A 72 11.01 -2.29 14.60
C ALA A 72 11.27 -3.07 13.30
N ALA A 73 12.17 -2.58 12.43
CA ALA A 73 12.55 -3.21 11.17
C ALA A 73 13.62 -4.30 11.30
N GLY A 74 13.84 -4.81 12.52
CA GLY A 74 14.85 -5.85 12.82
C GLY A 74 14.49 -7.25 12.36
N PHE A 75 13.34 -7.48 11.72
CA PHE A 75 12.93 -8.81 11.32
C PHE A 75 12.28 -8.82 9.96
N VAL A 76 12.70 -9.81 9.17
CA VAL A 76 12.26 -10.16 7.82
C VAL A 76 12.89 -9.27 6.75
N PHE A 77 13.71 -9.86 5.88
CA PHE A 77 13.90 -9.56 4.45
C PHE A 77 15.25 -10.14 4.00
N SER A 78 15.41 -11.46 4.16
CA SER A 78 16.66 -12.17 3.88
C SER A 78 16.80 -12.72 2.46
N VAL A 79 15.93 -12.40 1.50
CA VAL A 79 16.01 -13.03 0.17
C VAL A 79 15.73 -12.08 -0.98
N LEU A 80 16.59 -11.09 -1.24
CA LEU A 80 16.61 -10.40 -2.55
C LEU A 80 18.03 -9.89 -2.88
N GLY A 81 18.27 -9.56 -4.15
CA GLY A 81 19.51 -8.99 -4.66
C GLY A 81 19.71 -7.50 -4.33
N VAL A 82 20.91 -7.01 -4.61
CA VAL A 82 21.56 -5.82 -4.01
C VAL A 82 20.97 -4.44 -4.42
N VAL A 83 20.05 -4.31 -5.38
CA VAL A 83 19.82 -2.98 -5.98
C VAL A 83 18.50 -2.25 -5.64
N SER A 84 17.46 -2.89 -5.10
CA SER A 84 16.18 -2.16 -4.92
C SER A 84 15.40 -2.55 -3.66
N ARG A 85 16.01 -2.39 -2.49
CA ARG A 85 15.30 -2.60 -1.20
C ARG A 85 15.33 -1.39 -0.28
N SER A 86 16.43 -0.65 -0.29
CA SER A 86 16.56 0.60 0.48
C SER A 86 15.88 1.79 -0.20
N SER A 87 15.86 1.85 -1.54
CA SER A 87 15.19 2.93 -2.29
C SER A 87 13.66 2.89 -2.14
N LEU A 88 13.04 1.71 -2.30
CA LEU A 88 11.59 1.54 -2.24
C LEU A 88 10.99 1.77 -0.85
N ALA A 89 11.68 1.33 0.21
CA ALA A 89 11.33 1.63 1.60
C ALA A 89 11.37 3.14 1.91
N CYS A 90 12.07 3.91 1.09
CA CYS A 90 12.28 5.33 1.32
C CYS A 90 11.42 6.22 0.45
N LEU A 91 11.08 5.77 -0.76
CA LEU A 91 10.00 6.40 -1.53
C LEU A 91 8.65 6.27 -0.80
N THR A 92 8.43 5.16 -0.08
CA THR A 92 7.28 5.00 0.83
C THR A 92 7.38 5.90 2.06
N ALA A 93 8.55 6.00 2.71
CA ALA A 93 8.75 6.89 3.86
C ALA A 93 8.71 8.39 3.52
N ALA A 94 9.15 8.77 2.31
CA ALA A 94 9.13 10.14 1.79
C ALA A 94 7.74 10.58 1.29
N GLY A 95 6.74 9.68 1.28
CA GLY A 95 5.39 9.97 0.77
C GLY A 95 5.30 10.07 -0.75
N GLN A 96 6.40 9.78 -1.48
CA GLN A 96 6.45 9.73 -2.94
C GLN A 96 5.98 8.36 -3.43
N HIS A 97 4.73 8.02 -3.10
CA HIS A 97 4.15 6.73 -3.44
C HIS A 97 4.05 6.50 -4.96
N GLY A 98 3.84 7.55 -5.75
CA GLY A 98 3.73 7.45 -7.21
C GLY A 98 5.02 6.98 -7.90
N ASP A 99 6.17 7.53 -7.51
CA ASP A 99 7.45 7.13 -8.09
C ASP A 99 7.89 5.76 -7.54
N CYS A 100 7.54 5.44 -6.29
CA CYS A 100 7.70 4.09 -5.74
C CYS A 100 7.00 3.03 -6.58
N LEU A 101 5.75 3.28 -7.00
CA LEU A 101 4.98 2.34 -7.81
C LEU A 101 5.59 2.15 -9.21
N LYS A 102 6.08 3.22 -9.85
CA LYS A 102 6.74 3.11 -11.17
C LYS A 102 7.98 2.24 -11.12
N GLU A 103 8.82 2.40 -10.10
CA GLU A 103 10.00 1.56 -9.94
C GLU A 103 9.62 0.11 -9.58
N LEU A 104 8.60 -0.09 -8.76
CA LEU A 104 8.06 -1.42 -8.48
C LEU A 104 7.56 -2.10 -9.76
N ASP A 105 6.83 -1.39 -10.61
CA ASP A 105 6.31 -1.95 -11.86
C ASP A 105 7.44 -2.35 -12.81
N ARG A 106 8.53 -1.57 -12.88
CA ARG A 106 9.74 -1.95 -13.62
C ARG A 106 10.36 -3.23 -13.06
N VAL A 107 10.59 -3.29 -11.75
CA VAL A 107 11.23 -4.47 -11.11
C VAL A 107 10.34 -5.71 -11.24
N ILE A 108 9.02 -5.58 -11.10
CA ILE A 108 8.07 -6.67 -11.30
C ILE A 108 8.10 -7.16 -12.75
N SER A 109 8.27 -6.25 -13.73
CA SER A 109 8.38 -6.63 -15.14
C SER A 109 9.66 -7.41 -15.48
N GLU A 110 10.75 -7.16 -14.74
CA GLU A 110 12.02 -7.88 -14.88
C GLU A 110 11.97 -9.27 -14.22
N GLY A 111 11.21 -9.42 -13.14
CA GLY A 111 11.06 -10.68 -12.43
C GLY A 111 9.95 -10.63 -11.38
N PRO A 112 8.76 -11.20 -11.64
CA PRO A 112 7.67 -11.21 -10.67
C PRO A 112 8.02 -12.11 -9.47
N SER A 113 7.81 -11.60 -8.27
CA SER A 113 8.02 -12.33 -7.01
C SER A 113 6.91 -11.98 -6.03
N ALA A 114 6.48 -12.96 -5.22
CA ALA A 114 5.46 -12.75 -4.20
C ALA A 114 5.83 -11.61 -3.24
N GLU A 115 7.10 -11.48 -2.86
CA GLU A 115 7.59 -10.40 -1.99
C GLU A 115 7.40 -9.00 -2.61
N LEU A 116 7.57 -8.87 -3.94
CA LEU A 116 7.40 -7.60 -4.64
C LEU A 116 5.92 -7.18 -4.68
N TYR A 117 5.02 -8.13 -4.91
CA TYR A 117 3.58 -7.89 -4.83
C TYR A 117 3.14 -7.55 -3.40
N VAL A 118 3.67 -8.22 -2.38
CA VAL A 118 3.42 -7.85 -0.97
C VAL A 118 3.90 -6.43 -0.68
N PHE A 119 5.06 -6.06 -1.20
CA PHE A 119 5.57 -4.70 -1.02
C PHE A 119 4.67 -3.67 -1.72
N ARG A 120 4.26 -3.91 -2.97
CA ARG A 120 3.34 -3.03 -3.71
C ARG A 120 1.98 -2.91 -3.00
N ALA A 121 1.47 -4.00 -2.45
CA ALA A 121 0.25 -4.00 -1.63
C ALA A 121 0.38 -3.09 -0.40
N ARG A 122 1.54 -3.09 0.29
CA ARG A 122 1.81 -2.16 1.41
C ARG A 122 1.78 -0.70 0.96
N VAL A 123 2.35 -0.39 -0.21
CA VAL A 123 2.31 0.97 -0.78
C VAL A 123 0.87 1.39 -1.05
N HIS A 124 0.09 0.55 -1.72
CA HIS A 124 -1.33 0.83 -1.98
C HIS A 124 -2.15 0.96 -0.69
N LYS A 125 -1.87 0.17 0.34
CA LYS A 125 -2.49 0.31 1.66
C LYS A 125 -2.16 1.67 2.29
N ALA A 126 -0.91 2.13 2.19
CA ALA A 126 -0.51 3.47 2.66
C ALA A 126 -1.22 4.60 1.90
N MET A 127 -1.53 4.40 0.61
CA MET A 127 -2.32 5.32 -0.21
C MET A 127 -3.84 5.18 -0.01
N ASN A 128 -4.30 4.33 0.92
CA ASN A 128 -5.71 4.01 1.15
C ASN A 128 -6.43 3.41 -0.09
N GLN A 129 -5.67 2.78 -1.00
CA GLN A 129 -6.17 2.09 -2.19
C GLN A 129 -6.38 0.60 -1.89
N THR A 130 -7.42 0.28 -1.13
CA THR A 130 -7.77 -1.07 -0.65
C THR A 130 -7.98 -2.08 -1.79
N ALA A 131 -8.66 -1.67 -2.87
CA ALA A 131 -8.92 -2.53 -4.03
C ALA A 131 -7.63 -2.96 -4.76
N CYS A 132 -6.67 -2.05 -4.93
CA CYS A 132 -5.36 -2.36 -5.53
C CYS A 132 -4.53 -3.25 -4.59
N CYS A 133 -4.54 -2.94 -3.29
CA CYS A 133 -3.90 -3.75 -2.27
C CYS A 133 -4.38 -5.22 -2.30
N LEU A 134 -5.69 -5.46 -2.35
CA LEU A 134 -6.23 -6.82 -2.44
C LEU A 134 -5.79 -7.56 -3.69
N ARG A 135 -5.76 -6.88 -4.84
CA ARG A 135 -5.31 -7.47 -6.10
C ARG A 135 -3.86 -7.95 -5.97
N ASP A 136 -3.00 -7.12 -5.40
CA ASP A 136 -1.59 -7.47 -5.21
C ASP A 136 -1.40 -8.58 -4.18
N VAL A 137 -2.17 -8.58 -3.09
CA VAL A 137 -2.15 -9.69 -2.11
C VAL A 137 -2.58 -11.01 -2.77
N ARG A 138 -3.58 -10.99 -3.65
CA ARG A 138 -3.99 -12.18 -4.42
C ARG A 138 -2.89 -12.64 -5.36
N SER A 139 -2.30 -11.74 -6.14
CA SER A 139 -1.18 -12.09 -7.02
C SER A 139 0.02 -12.63 -6.24
N ALA A 140 0.29 -12.12 -5.03
CA ALA A 140 1.32 -12.67 -4.17
C ALA A 140 1.02 -14.11 -3.73
N LEU A 141 -0.23 -14.40 -3.33
CA LEU A 141 -0.66 -15.73 -2.91
C LEU A 141 -0.79 -16.73 -4.08
N GLU A 142 -1.05 -16.25 -5.29
CA GLU A 142 -1.01 -17.06 -6.51
C GLU A 142 0.41 -17.52 -6.84
N LEU A 143 1.41 -16.67 -6.61
CA LEU A 143 2.83 -17.00 -6.81
C LEU A 143 3.40 -17.86 -5.68
N ASP A 144 3.08 -17.52 -4.44
CA ASP A 144 3.48 -18.26 -3.24
C ASP A 144 2.31 -18.38 -2.26
N PRO A 145 1.61 -19.53 -2.26
CA PRO A 145 0.50 -19.80 -1.35
C PRO A 145 0.90 -19.79 0.14
N GLU A 146 2.17 -20.01 0.46
CA GLU A 146 2.69 -20.09 1.82
C GLU A 146 3.36 -18.79 2.29
N CYS A 147 3.22 -17.71 1.50
CA CYS A 147 3.69 -16.39 1.88
C CYS A 147 2.95 -15.88 3.13
N ARG A 148 3.64 -15.94 4.28
CA ARG A 148 3.10 -15.51 5.59
C ARG A 148 2.62 -14.07 5.58
N GLU A 149 3.37 -13.18 4.92
CA GLU A 149 3.08 -11.76 4.91
C GLU A 149 1.81 -11.44 4.09
N ALA A 150 1.65 -12.08 2.93
CA ALA A 150 0.46 -11.91 2.11
C ALA A 150 -0.80 -12.44 2.82
N ARG A 151 -0.69 -13.62 3.47
CA ARG A 151 -1.78 -14.21 4.26
C ARG A 151 -2.17 -13.33 5.46
N ALA A 152 -1.19 -12.78 6.19
CA ALA A 152 -1.44 -11.84 7.28
C ALA A 152 -2.13 -10.56 6.79
N MET A 153 -1.73 -10.02 5.63
CA MET A 153 -2.38 -8.86 5.05
C MET A 153 -3.82 -9.15 4.61
N GLN A 154 -4.07 -10.32 4.02
CA GLN A 154 -5.41 -10.78 3.65
C GLN A 154 -6.32 -10.89 4.89
N GLN A 155 -5.83 -11.51 5.97
CA GLN A 155 -6.58 -11.64 7.23
C GLN A 155 -6.96 -10.27 7.79
N HIS A 156 -6.01 -9.32 7.85
CA HIS A 156 -6.31 -7.97 8.31
C HIS A 156 -7.37 -7.25 7.46
N LEU A 157 -7.40 -7.48 6.14
CA LEU A 157 -8.43 -6.90 5.27
C LEU A 157 -9.80 -7.54 5.50
N MET A 158 -9.84 -8.85 5.80
CA MET A 158 -11.06 -9.54 6.18
C MET A 158 -11.61 -9.08 7.53
N GLU A 159 -10.74 -8.91 8.53
CA GLU A 159 -11.11 -8.35 9.85
C GLU A 159 -11.68 -6.95 9.71
N ALA A 160 -11.01 -6.06 8.97
CA ALA A 160 -11.49 -4.71 8.71
C ALA A 160 -12.84 -4.69 7.95
N SER A 161 -13.05 -5.62 7.01
CA SER A 161 -14.33 -5.79 6.32
C SER A 161 -15.44 -6.19 7.30
N GLU A 162 -15.15 -7.12 8.20
CA GLU A 162 -16.10 -7.63 9.18
C GLU A 162 -16.46 -6.57 10.24
N ASP A 163 -15.48 -5.79 10.70
CA ASP A 163 -15.72 -4.65 11.60
C ASP A 163 -16.64 -3.61 10.95
N ASN A 164 -16.36 -3.25 9.69
CA ASN A 164 -17.21 -2.33 8.94
C ASN A 164 -18.64 -2.89 8.76
N ARG A 165 -18.78 -4.19 8.54
CA ARG A 165 -20.09 -4.86 8.48
C ARG A 165 -20.84 -4.74 9.80
N GLN A 166 -20.18 -5.01 10.93
CA GLN A 166 -20.79 -4.89 12.26
C GLN A 166 -21.23 -3.46 12.56
N GLN A 167 -20.38 -2.48 12.25
CA GLN A 167 -20.73 -1.06 12.38
C GLN A 167 -21.92 -0.70 11.49
N ALA A 168 -21.98 -1.23 10.27
CA ALA A 168 -23.12 -1.00 9.37
C ALA A 168 -24.43 -1.53 9.95
N VAL A 169 -24.42 -2.69 10.62
CA VAL A 169 -25.59 -3.24 11.33
C VAL A 169 -26.08 -2.28 12.42
N ILE A 170 -25.16 -1.79 13.26
CA ILE A 170 -25.50 -0.85 14.34
C ILE A 170 -26.11 0.44 13.76
N ARG A 171 -25.49 1.01 12.72
CA ARG A 171 -25.98 2.22 12.05
C ARG A 171 -27.34 2.00 11.42
N MET A 172 -27.56 0.85 10.80
CA MET A 172 -28.83 0.47 10.21
C MET A 172 -29.95 0.33 11.26
N LEU A 173 -29.66 -0.26 12.42
CA LEU A 173 -30.62 -0.36 13.53
C LEU A 173 -30.95 1.00 14.15
N SER A 174 -29.97 1.92 14.19
CA SER A 174 -30.16 3.29 14.68
C SER A 174 -30.90 4.22 13.69
N GLY A 175 -31.24 3.75 12.48
CA GLY A 175 -31.92 4.52 11.45
C GLY A 175 -31.00 5.32 10.51
N HIS A 176 -29.68 5.29 10.72
CA HIS A 176 -28.68 5.96 9.87
C HIS A 176 -28.35 5.11 8.64
N LEU A 177 -29.32 4.99 7.71
CA LEU A 177 -29.22 4.11 6.54
C LEU A 177 -28.11 4.51 5.56
N GLN A 178 -27.83 5.81 5.38
CA GLN A 178 -26.78 6.27 4.46
C GLN A 178 -25.38 5.89 4.96
N GLU A 179 -25.12 6.07 6.25
CA GLU A 179 -23.85 5.67 6.89
C GLU A 179 -23.67 4.16 6.83
N ALA A 180 -24.74 3.39 7.10
CA ALA A 180 -24.71 1.95 6.98
C ALA A 180 -24.33 1.50 5.56
N LEU A 181 -24.93 2.10 4.52
CA LEU A 181 -24.60 1.78 3.13
C LEU A 181 -23.15 2.13 2.77
N CYS A 182 -22.62 3.24 3.28
CA CYS A 182 -21.22 3.62 3.09
C CYS A 182 -20.28 2.57 3.69
N LEU A 183 -20.52 2.16 4.93
CA LEU A 183 -19.73 1.12 5.62
C LEU A 183 -19.77 -0.22 4.89
N ILE A 184 -20.91 -0.59 4.31
CA ILE A 184 -21.02 -1.81 3.50
C ILE A 184 -20.20 -1.72 2.21
N ASN A 185 -20.18 -0.56 1.55
CA ASN A 185 -19.37 -0.39 0.34
C ASN A 185 -17.87 -0.52 0.67
N VAL A 186 -17.41 0.08 1.77
CA VAL A 186 -16.03 -0.08 2.25
C VAL A 186 -15.71 -1.53 2.62
N ALA A 187 -16.67 -2.24 3.24
CA ALA A 187 -16.52 -3.67 3.52
C ALA A 187 -16.38 -4.51 2.25
N LEU A 188 -17.14 -4.19 1.19
CA LEU A 188 -17.08 -4.84 -0.12
C LEU A 188 -15.77 -4.56 -0.86
N GLU A 189 -15.24 -3.34 -0.75
CA GLU A 189 -13.90 -3.02 -1.29
C GLU A 189 -12.80 -3.84 -0.62
N SER A 190 -12.99 -4.23 0.64
CA SER A 190 -12.03 -5.01 1.43
C SER A 190 -12.21 -6.53 1.29
N ASN A 191 -13.42 -6.98 0.97
CA ASN A 191 -13.72 -8.40 0.74
C ASN A 191 -14.88 -8.56 -0.28
N PRO A 192 -14.57 -8.52 -1.60
CA PRO A 192 -15.60 -8.56 -2.64
C PRO A 192 -16.22 -9.94 -2.85
N GLU A 193 -15.66 -11.00 -2.26
CA GLU A 193 -16.15 -12.38 -2.41
C GLU A 193 -17.19 -12.77 -1.34
N ASN A 194 -17.35 -11.94 -0.30
CA ASN A 194 -18.29 -12.24 0.77
C ASN A 194 -19.74 -11.96 0.33
N GLY A 195 -20.46 -13.03 -0.02
CA GLY A 195 -21.88 -12.99 -0.38
C GLY A 195 -22.79 -12.33 0.67
N GLN A 196 -22.44 -12.40 1.96
CA GLN A 196 -23.23 -11.82 3.03
C GLN A 196 -23.26 -10.28 2.96
N LEU A 197 -22.20 -9.65 2.45
CA LEU A 197 -22.14 -8.20 2.29
C LEU A 197 -23.11 -7.71 1.21
N TYR A 198 -23.25 -8.46 0.11
CA TYR A 198 -24.23 -8.15 -0.93
C TYR A 198 -25.67 -8.33 -0.45
N LEU A 199 -25.94 -9.39 0.32
CA LEU A 199 -27.25 -9.59 0.96
C LEU A 199 -27.58 -8.42 1.88
N PHE A 200 -26.62 -8.03 2.73
CA PHE A 200 -26.80 -6.93 3.66
C PHE A 200 -27.04 -5.60 2.92
N ARG A 201 -26.28 -5.33 1.84
CA ARG A 201 -26.50 -4.19 0.94
C ARG A 201 -27.92 -4.18 0.34
N GLY A 202 -28.40 -5.33 -0.15
CA GLY A 202 -29.74 -5.48 -0.70
C GLY A 202 -30.85 -5.20 0.32
N THR A 203 -30.70 -5.68 1.56
CA THR A 203 -31.64 -5.38 2.65
C THR A 203 -31.62 -3.91 3.08
N GLY A 204 -30.45 -3.26 2.98
CA GLY A 204 -30.30 -1.82 3.20
C GLY A 204 -31.09 -1.01 2.19
N PHE A 205 -31.01 -1.36 0.90
CA PHE A 205 -31.76 -0.69 -0.16
C PHE A 205 -33.26 -0.90 -0.05
N SER A 206 -33.72 -2.11 0.27
CA SER A 206 -35.17 -2.38 0.39
C SER A 206 -35.79 -1.62 1.56
N LYS A 207 -35.12 -1.58 2.73
CA LYS A 207 -35.55 -0.74 3.86
C LYS A 207 -35.44 0.75 3.55
N GLY A 208 -34.40 1.18 2.83
CA GLY A 208 -34.25 2.56 2.38
C GLY A 208 -35.40 3.01 1.47
N LEU A 209 -35.80 2.18 0.51
CA LEU A 209 -36.97 2.45 -0.34
C LEU A 209 -38.26 2.55 0.47
N LEU A 210 -38.49 1.63 1.42
CA LEU A 210 -39.69 1.64 2.29
C LEU A 210 -39.77 2.88 3.17
N VAL A 211 -38.65 3.35 3.71
CA VAL A 211 -38.60 4.59 4.50
C VAL A 211 -38.86 5.81 3.61
N LEU A 212 -38.34 5.82 2.38
CA LEU A 212 -38.59 6.90 1.42
C LEU A 212 -40.05 6.95 0.96
N THR A 213 -40.70 5.80 0.72
CA THR A 213 -42.12 5.74 0.37
C THR A 213 -43.01 6.18 1.54
N GLN A 214 -42.74 5.72 2.77
CA GLN A 214 -43.47 6.18 3.96
C GLN A 214 -43.26 7.68 4.27
N CYS A 215 -42.06 8.21 4.03
CA CYS A 215 -41.80 9.65 4.12
C CYS A 215 -42.53 10.45 3.03
N SER A 216 -42.70 9.89 1.83
CA SER A 216 -43.47 10.51 0.75
C SER A 216 -44.97 10.54 1.06
N GLU A 217 -45.51 9.47 1.65
CA GLU A 217 -46.92 9.39 2.08
C GLU A 217 -47.22 10.36 3.23
N LYS A 218 -46.32 10.48 4.21
CA LYS A 218 -46.49 11.44 5.32
C LYS A 218 -46.36 12.91 4.91
N LYS A 219 -45.63 13.21 3.82
CA LYS A 219 -45.46 14.59 3.32
C LYS A 219 -46.56 15.05 2.35
N ASN A 220 -47.44 14.16 1.88
CA ASN A 220 -48.56 14.53 1.01
C ASN A 220 -49.71 15.29 1.72
N HIS A 221 -49.60 15.55 3.03
CA HIS A 221 -50.53 16.42 3.78
C HIS A 221 -50.06 17.88 3.93
N SER A 222 -48.90 18.28 3.39
CA SER A 222 -48.50 19.69 3.38
C SER A 222 -47.60 20.05 2.18
N SER A 223 -48.21 20.70 1.19
CA SER A 223 -47.64 21.62 0.20
C SER A 223 -46.33 21.22 -0.54
N TRP A 224 -46.48 21.11 -1.85
CA TRP A 224 -45.48 20.93 -2.90
C TRP A 224 -44.15 21.70 -2.70
N ARG A 225 -43.07 20.97 -2.36
CA ARG A 225 -41.69 21.34 -2.72
C ARG A 225 -40.89 20.07 -3.05
N TRP A 226 -40.92 19.67 -4.32
CA TRP A 226 -39.97 18.72 -4.88
C TRP A 226 -38.58 19.37 -4.92
N ASN A 227 -37.80 19.21 -3.85
CA ASN A 227 -36.43 19.75 -3.80
C ASN A 227 -35.42 18.62 -4.03
N LYS A 228 -34.90 18.55 -5.27
CA LYS A 228 -33.61 18.01 -5.75
C LYS A 228 -33.08 16.62 -5.28
N CYS A 229 -33.64 15.95 -4.27
CA CYS A 229 -33.10 14.69 -3.73
C CYS A 229 -33.35 13.46 -4.63
N CYS A 230 -34.37 13.47 -5.48
CA CYS A 230 -34.63 12.34 -6.39
C CYS A 230 -33.70 12.29 -7.62
N CYS A 231 -32.98 13.37 -7.94
CA CYS A 231 -32.12 13.39 -9.13
C CYS A 231 -30.82 12.59 -8.97
N PHE A 232 -30.35 12.32 -7.75
CA PHE A 232 -29.11 11.55 -7.57
C PHE A 232 -29.30 10.03 -7.74
N ASN A 233 -30.55 9.55 -7.70
CA ASN A 233 -30.87 8.12 -7.76
C ASN A 233 -30.95 7.54 -9.19
N LEU A 234 -30.88 8.38 -10.23
CA LEU A 234 -30.99 7.93 -11.63
C LEU A 234 -29.62 7.79 -12.34
N GLN A 235 -28.52 8.27 -11.78
CA GLN A 235 -27.19 8.11 -12.39
C GLN A 235 -26.47 6.81 -12.01
N LEU A 236 -26.89 6.11 -10.94
CA LEU A 236 -26.26 4.85 -10.52
C LEU A 236 -26.80 3.61 -11.24
N ASN A 237 -27.89 3.75 -12.02
CA ASN A 237 -28.51 2.65 -12.76
C ASN A 237 -27.88 2.36 -14.15
N GLN A 238 -26.75 3.00 -14.50
CA GLN A 238 -26.10 2.78 -15.81
C GLN A 238 -24.76 2.04 -15.79
N VAL A 239 -24.22 1.59 -14.64
CA VAL A 239 -22.84 1.05 -14.63
C VAL A 239 -22.72 -0.48 -14.50
N TYR A 240 -23.79 -1.25 -14.25
CA TYR A 240 -23.65 -2.72 -14.19
C TYR A 240 -24.79 -3.46 -14.86
N TRP A 241 -24.70 -3.50 -16.19
CA TRP A 241 -25.17 -4.61 -17.04
C TRP A 241 -24.09 -4.89 -18.09
N VAL A 242 -22.97 -5.49 -17.67
CA VAL A 242 -22.14 -6.48 -18.40
C VAL A 242 -21.34 -7.25 -17.35
#